data_AF-A0A971R2J3-F1
#
_entry.id   AF-A0A971R2J3-F1
#
_cell.length_a   1.000
_cell.length_b   1.000
_cell.length_c   1.000
_cell.angle_alpha   90.00
_cell.angle_beta   90.00
_cell.angle_gamma   90.00
#
_symmetry.space_group_name_H-M   'P 1'
#
loop_
_entity.id
_entity.type
_entity.pdbx_description
1 polymer ?
#
loop_
_entity_poly.entity_id
_entity_poly.type
_entity_poly.pdbx_seq_one_letter_code
_entity_poly.pdbx_strand_id
1 'polypeptide(L)'
;MKVTILITVLIVSTALLGSSFLVNITPLESDQPFQFQNQAGSRTSSIGYTVISNTDSDSTIIVLGGWLFKPSGEEETLETSLEIYSENDSYSKKLTLVREGMYYTLKPLLVSYPSGYSLKVMGIEAMISADGGEDMTVVNYLLVDLVAKDRLSAGIEIGLEKEGKFVETPLTGIEPVVIIKAGSKPTGGYQLSIQNVKLSGDQIQVQAKLKSPGKNDYVTQAFTYPFIAFRLLDLMVGEYRILVNMDVEVDSSIVKTEQFSGTFYVD
;
A
#
# COMPACT_ATOMS: atom_id res chain seq x y z
N MET A 1 35.44 61.80 29.51
CA MET A 1 35.86 60.46 29.04
C MET A 1 34.74 59.90 28.18
N LYS A 2 34.91 59.80 26.85
CA LYS A 2 33.89 59.22 25.95
C LYS A 2 34.08 57.70 25.94
N VAL A 3 33.11 56.97 26.47
CA VAL A 3 33.06 55.51 26.36
C VAL A 3 32.48 55.17 25.00
N THR A 4 33.25 54.46 24.17
CA THR A 4 32.76 53.91 22.91
C THR A 4 32.56 52.42 23.12
N ILE A 5 31.31 51.98 23.17
CA ILE A 5 30.97 50.55 23.29
C ILE A 5 30.75 50.03 21.87
N LEU A 6 31.60 49.10 21.44
CA LEU A 6 31.48 48.40 20.16
C LEU A 6 30.45 47.28 20.33
N ILE A 7 29.27 47.40 19.71
CA ILE A 7 28.25 46.34 19.70
C ILE A 7 28.48 45.50 18.44
N THR A 8 29.02 44.29 18.61
CA THR A 8 29.14 43.30 17.53
C THR A 8 27.83 42.53 17.46
N VAL A 9 27.01 42.78 16.44
CA VAL A 9 25.81 42.00 16.15
C VAL A 9 26.23 40.77 15.35
N LEU A 10 26.23 39.60 16.01
CA LEU A 10 26.40 38.32 15.35
C LEU A 10 25.06 37.91 14.70
N ILE A 11 24.93 38.17 13.40
CA ILE A 11 23.78 37.66 12.63
C ILE A 11 24.07 36.20 12.30
N VAL A 12 23.58 35.29 13.14
CA VAL A 12 23.51 33.86 12.81
C VAL A 12 22.34 33.68 11.85
N SER A 13 22.64 33.65 10.55
CA SER A 13 21.66 33.25 9.54
C SER A 13 21.50 31.74 9.58
N THR A 14 20.51 31.24 10.31
CA THR A 14 20.04 29.87 10.11
C THR A 14 19.04 29.88 8.95
N ALA A 15 19.52 29.57 7.75
CA ALA A 15 18.65 29.13 6.67
C ALA A 15 18.10 27.73 7.04
N LEU A 16 17.02 27.68 7.81
CA LEU A 16 16.23 26.47 8.02
C LEU A 16 15.02 26.55 7.07
N LEU A 17 15.29 26.33 5.78
CA LEU A 17 14.25 25.90 4.84
C LEU A 17 14.21 24.38 4.88
N GLY A 18 13.66 23.83 5.96
CA GLY A 18 13.08 22.49 5.94
C GLY A 18 11.57 22.69 6.00
N SER A 19 10.81 22.11 5.08
CA SER A 19 9.36 22.12 5.27
C SER A 19 9.08 21.40 6.60
N SER A 20 8.40 22.07 7.52
CA SER A 20 8.03 21.45 8.79
C SER A 20 6.67 20.83 8.60
N PHE A 21 6.66 19.56 8.23
CA PHE A 21 5.42 18.79 8.35
C PHE A 21 5.19 18.41 9.81
N LEU A 22 3.92 18.36 10.21
CA LEU A 22 3.56 18.07 11.58
C LEU A 22 3.62 16.57 11.84
N VAL A 23 4.36 16.18 12.87
CA VAL A 23 4.40 14.81 13.40
C VAL A 23 3.95 14.83 14.84
N ASN A 24 2.89 14.08 15.14
CA ASN A 24 2.40 13.89 16.51
C ASN A 24 2.77 12.49 16.99
N ILE A 25 3.31 12.40 18.20
CA ILE A 25 3.70 11.14 18.83
C ILE A 25 3.15 11.11 20.25
N THR A 26 2.29 10.15 20.55
CA THR A 26 1.65 9.97 21.85
C THR A 26 1.96 8.58 22.38
N PRO A 27 2.66 8.46 23.52
CA PRO A 27 2.85 7.17 24.17
C PRO A 27 1.52 6.54 24.56
N LEU A 28 1.40 5.22 24.40
CA LEU A 28 0.26 4.43 24.83
C LEU A 28 0.69 3.54 25.98
N GLU A 29 -0.11 3.51 27.04
CA GLU A 29 0.04 2.58 28.16
C GLU A 29 -1.10 1.57 28.10
N SER A 30 -0.77 0.28 28.27
CA SER A 30 -1.73 -0.82 28.31
C SER A 30 -1.23 -1.89 29.25
N ASP A 31 -2.14 -2.45 30.04
CA ASP A 31 -1.88 -3.59 30.91
C ASP A 31 -1.92 -4.93 30.16
N GLN A 32 -2.27 -4.90 28.88
CA GLN A 32 -2.32 -6.06 27.98
C GLN A 32 -1.30 -5.92 26.84
N PRO A 33 -0.72 -7.04 26.35
CA PRO A 33 0.18 -7.01 25.20
C PRO A 33 -0.55 -6.48 23.96
N PHE A 34 0.01 -5.46 23.32
CA PHE A 34 -0.53 -4.94 22.06
C PHE A 34 -0.39 -6.00 20.97
N GLN A 35 -1.49 -6.26 20.26
CA GLN A 35 -1.50 -7.05 19.05
C GLN A 35 -1.41 -6.09 17.86
N PHE A 36 -0.39 -6.30 17.03
CA PHE A 36 -0.17 -5.52 15.82
C PHE A 36 -0.63 -6.33 14.61
N GLN A 37 -1.28 -5.67 13.65
CA GLN A 37 -1.71 -6.31 12.40
C GLN A 37 -0.51 -6.62 11.51
N ASN A 38 0.46 -5.71 11.44
CA ASN A 38 1.62 -5.85 10.57
C ASN A 38 2.91 -5.96 11.40
N GLN A 39 3.92 -6.63 10.83
CA GLN A 39 5.25 -6.73 11.42
C GLN A 39 6.33 -6.62 10.34
N ALA A 40 7.46 -6.02 10.71
CA ALA A 40 8.66 -5.95 9.87
C ALA A 40 9.91 -6.16 10.73
N GLY A 41 10.92 -6.83 10.18
CA GLY A 41 12.19 -7.03 10.87
C GLY A 41 12.83 -8.39 10.60
N SER A 42 13.59 -8.85 11.59
CA SER A 42 14.42 -10.05 11.55
C SER A 42 14.28 -10.85 12.85
N ARG A 43 15.10 -11.90 13.01
CA ARG A 43 15.16 -12.68 14.26
C ARG A 43 15.72 -11.89 15.44
N THR A 44 16.45 -10.80 15.20
CA THR A 44 17.14 -10.03 16.23
C THR A 44 16.50 -8.69 16.53
N SER A 45 15.54 -8.24 15.73
CA SER A 45 14.80 -7.01 15.93
C SER A 45 13.51 -7.05 15.13
N SER A 46 12.41 -6.56 15.70
CA SER A 46 11.13 -6.48 15.02
C SER A 46 10.40 -5.21 15.42
N ILE A 47 9.69 -4.62 14.47
CA ILE A 47 8.65 -3.63 14.73
C ILE A 47 7.30 -4.26 14.43
N GLY A 48 6.28 -3.86 15.20
CA GLY A 48 4.89 -4.18 14.96
C GLY A 48 4.11 -2.89 14.79
N TYR A 49 3.18 -2.85 13.82
CA TYR A 49 2.38 -1.67 13.58
C TYR A 49 0.96 -2.00 13.08
N THR A 50 0.04 -1.09 13.38
CA THR A 50 -1.36 -1.12 12.92
C THR A 50 -1.70 0.26 12.38
N VAL A 51 -2.17 0.34 11.13
CA VAL A 51 -2.62 1.60 10.53
C VAL A 51 -4.07 1.84 10.94
N ILE A 52 -4.39 3.02 11.47
CA ILE A 52 -5.74 3.38 11.94
C ILE A 52 -6.39 4.44 11.02
N SER A 53 -5.58 5.21 10.28
CA SER A 53 -6.09 6.20 9.33
C SER A 53 -6.66 5.56 8.07
N ASN A 54 -7.71 6.17 7.52
CA ASN A 54 -8.26 5.82 6.20
C ASN A 54 -7.30 6.21 5.07
N THR A 55 -7.38 5.50 3.93
CA THR A 55 -6.56 5.71 2.73
C THR A 55 -6.71 7.10 2.11
N ASP A 56 -7.89 7.69 2.22
CA ASP A 56 -8.19 9.02 1.66
C ASP A 56 -7.84 10.17 2.62
N SER A 57 -7.17 9.89 3.75
CA SER A 57 -6.77 10.92 4.71
C SER A 57 -5.48 11.60 4.27
N ASP A 58 -5.42 12.92 4.45
CA ASP A 58 -4.18 13.71 4.33
C ASP A 58 -3.13 13.32 5.39
N SER A 59 -3.52 12.55 6.42
CA SER A 59 -2.65 12.09 7.49
C SER A 59 -2.69 10.57 7.66
N THR A 60 -1.51 9.97 7.76
CA THR A 60 -1.33 8.61 8.21
C THR A 60 -1.26 8.57 9.74
N ILE A 61 -2.02 7.67 10.37
CA ILE A 61 -2.07 7.46 11.82
C ILE A 61 -1.81 5.97 12.07
N ILE A 62 -0.79 5.66 12.87
CA ILE A 62 -0.42 4.29 13.21
C ILE A 62 -0.24 4.08 14.70
N VAL A 63 -0.53 2.87 15.18
CA VAL A 63 0.05 2.36 16.43
C VAL A 63 1.34 1.64 16.08
N LEU A 64 2.42 1.93 16.78
CA LEU A 64 3.75 1.40 16.52
C LEU A 64 4.40 0.90 17.80
N GLY A 65 5.00 -0.28 17.77
CA GLY A 65 5.85 -0.82 18.83
C GLY A 65 6.95 -1.69 18.24
N GLY A 66 7.74 -2.31 19.10
CA GLY A 66 8.82 -3.17 18.63
C GLY A 66 9.74 -3.66 19.73
N TRP A 67 10.70 -4.50 19.35
CA TRP A 67 11.68 -5.07 20.26
C TRP A 67 13.01 -5.31 19.55
N LEU A 68 14.10 -5.23 20.31
CA LEU A 68 15.46 -5.55 19.90
C LEU A 68 16.00 -6.64 20.82
N PHE A 69 16.46 -7.76 20.26
CA PHE A 69 17.13 -8.80 21.02
C PHE A 69 18.56 -8.37 21.39
N LYS A 70 18.83 -8.30 22.69
CA LYS A 70 20.16 -8.01 23.22
C LYS A 70 20.31 -8.71 24.59
N PRO A 71 20.80 -9.97 24.60
CA PRO A 71 20.80 -10.81 25.80
C PRO A 71 21.81 -10.35 26.85
N SER A 72 22.84 -9.61 26.43
CA SER A 72 23.89 -9.06 27.28
C SER A 72 23.82 -7.53 27.35
N GLY A 73 23.79 -6.99 28.56
CA GLY A 73 23.77 -5.56 28.82
C GLY A 73 23.39 -5.29 30.27
N GLU A 74 23.85 -4.15 30.81
CA GLU A 74 23.46 -3.66 32.14
C GLU A 74 22.57 -2.40 32.04
N GLU A 75 22.51 -1.77 30.86
CA GLU A 75 21.72 -0.56 30.66
C GLU A 75 20.22 -0.87 30.67
N GLU A 76 19.47 -0.15 31.49
CA GLU A 76 18.01 -0.24 31.59
C GLU A 76 17.29 0.33 30.35
N THR A 77 17.98 1.18 29.58
CA THR A 77 17.42 1.82 28.39
C THR A 77 18.39 1.84 27.23
N LEU A 78 17.86 1.95 26.00
CA LEU A 78 18.63 2.10 24.78
C LEU A 78 17.99 3.16 23.89
N GLU A 79 18.78 4.07 23.32
CA GLU A 79 18.27 5.06 22.37
C GLU A 79 18.09 4.46 20.96
N THR A 80 17.04 4.89 20.28
CA THR A 80 16.82 4.62 18.85
C THR A 80 16.21 5.86 18.17
N SER A 81 16.01 5.81 16.85
CA SER A 81 15.37 6.88 16.08
C SER A 81 14.03 6.42 15.49
N LEU A 82 13.09 7.36 15.43
CA LEU A 82 11.96 7.35 14.51
C LEU A 82 12.23 8.37 13.42
N GLU A 83 12.16 7.91 12.19
CA GLU A 83 12.43 8.67 10.98
C GLU A 83 11.20 8.63 10.09
N ILE A 84 10.75 9.78 9.63
CA ILE A 84 9.67 9.92 8.64
C ILE A 84 10.22 10.74 7.49
N TYR A 85 10.12 10.26 6.26
CA TYR A 85 10.78 10.90 5.13
C TYR A 85 10.05 10.72 3.80
N SER A 86 10.30 11.67 2.91
CA SER A 86 9.97 11.64 1.48
C SER A 86 11.24 11.97 0.68
N GLU A 87 11.13 12.11 -0.64
CA GLU A 87 12.27 12.54 -1.48
C GLU A 87 12.81 13.93 -1.12
N ASN A 88 11.93 14.82 -0.63
CA ASN A 88 12.25 16.23 -0.44
C ASN A 88 12.41 16.62 1.04
N ASP A 89 11.78 15.88 1.95
CA ASP A 89 11.65 16.28 3.35
C ASP A 89 11.85 15.10 4.30
N SER A 90 12.35 15.38 5.51
CA SER A 90 12.52 14.37 6.55
C SER A 90 12.33 14.92 7.96
N TYR A 91 11.92 14.03 8.85
CA TYR A 91 11.75 14.24 10.27
C TYR A 91 12.45 13.10 11.01
N SER A 92 13.14 13.44 12.10
CA SER A 92 13.76 12.44 12.98
C SER A 92 13.55 12.79 14.44
N LYS A 93 13.18 11.80 15.27
CA LYS A 93 13.03 11.92 16.71
C LYS A 93 13.70 10.75 17.41
N LYS A 94 14.46 11.04 18.47
CA LYS A 94 14.99 10.01 19.36
C LYS A 94 13.87 9.38 20.20
N LEU A 95 13.89 8.05 20.29
CA LEU A 95 13.03 7.24 21.13
C LEU A 95 13.88 6.44 22.12
N THR A 96 13.26 6.05 23.23
CA THR A 96 13.89 5.24 24.27
C THR A 96 13.23 3.88 24.32
N LEU A 97 14.04 2.84 24.19
CA LEU A 97 13.66 1.45 24.44
C LEU A 97 13.93 1.11 25.90
N VAL A 98 13.07 0.31 26.51
CA VAL A 98 13.19 -0.13 27.90
C VAL A 98 13.56 -1.60 27.95
N ARG A 99 14.44 -1.99 28.87
CA ARG A 99 14.87 -3.38 28.98
C ARG A 99 13.78 -4.26 29.60
N GLU A 100 13.50 -5.38 28.93
CA GLU A 100 12.58 -6.42 29.39
C GLU A 100 13.24 -7.80 29.15
N GLY A 101 13.93 -8.30 30.18
CA GLY A 101 14.68 -9.56 30.10
C GLY A 101 15.85 -9.48 29.11
N MET A 102 15.78 -10.27 28.04
CA MET A 102 16.79 -10.33 26.96
C MET A 102 16.52 -9.34 25.81
N TYR A 103 15.52 -8.48 25.95
CA TYR A 103 15.07 -7.57 24.90
C TYR A 103 15.07 -6.12 25.37
N TYR A 104 15.20 -5.20 24.43
CA TYR A 104 14.83 -3.80 24.60
C TYR A 104 13.54 -3.55 23.84
N THR A 105 12.49 -3.17 24.56
CA THR A 105 11.14 -3.01 24.04
C THR A 105 10.84 -1.54 23.79
N LEU A 106 10.32 -1.23 22.61
CA LEU A 106 9.67 0.04 22.32
C LEU A 106 8.23 -0.05 22.82
N LYS A 107 7.92 0.68 23.90
CA LYS A 107 6.53 0.83 24.34
C LYS A 107 5.68 1.40 23.21
N PRO A 108 4.42 0.95 23.04
CA PRO A 108 3.58 1.36 21.94
C PRO A 108 3.35 2.88 21.88
N LEU A 109 3.38 3.42 20.67
CA LEU A 109 3.21 4.83 20.37
C LEU A 109 2.09 4.97 19.34
N LEU A 110 1.21 5.95 19.52
CA LEU A 110 0.38 6.48 18.45
C LEU A 110 1.20 7.54 17.70
N VAL A 111 1.43 7.33 16.41
CA VAL A 111 2.21 8.23 15.55
C VAL A 111 1.30 8.73 14.43
N SER A 112 1.25 10.04 14.23
CA SER A 112 0.52 10.68 13.14
C SER A 112 1.43 11.62 12.36
N TYR A 113 1.37 11.54 11.03
CA TYR A 113 2.18 12.31 10.09
C TYR A 113 1.47 12.40 8.73
N PRO A 114 1.89 13.26 7.78
CA PRO A 114 1.21 13.38 6.49
C PRO A 114 1.30 12.08 5.68
N SER A 115 0.25 11.78 4.92
CA SER A 115 0.22 10.64 4.01
C SER A 115 1.27 10.77 2.89
N GLY A 116 1.75 9.64 2.37
CA GLY A 116 2.77 9.59 1.32
C GLY A 116 4.22 9.64 1.82
N TYR A 117 4.45 9.72 3.14
CA TYR A 117 5.78 9.61 3.75
C TYR A 117 6.09 8.19 4.18
N SER A 118 7.35 7.79 4.06
CA SER A 118 7.88 6.52 4.57
C SER A 118 8.22 6.67 6.06
N LEU A 119 8.11 5.58 6.82
CA LEU A 119 8.42 5.54 8.25
C LEU A 119 9.43 4.44 8.56
N LYS A 120 10.42 4.77 9.39
CA LYS A 120 11.49 3.87 9.84
C LYS A 120 11.71 4.03 11.33
N VAL A 121 11.80 2.92 12.04
CA VAL A 121 12.13 2.86 13.46
C VAL A 121 13.13 1.75 13.72
N MET A 122 14.14 2.00 14.55
CA MET A 122 15.21 1.03 14.83
C MET A 122 15.94 0.57 13.55
N GLY A 123 15.99 1.44 12.54
CA GLY A 123 16.55 1.12 11.21
C GLY A 123 15.68 0.18 10.36
N ILE A 124 14.51 -0.23 10.85
CA ILE A 124 13.54 -1.08 10.13
C ILE A 124 12.47 -0.17 9.52
N GLU A 125 12.28 -0.30 8.21
CA GLU A 125 11.23 0.42 7.48
C GLU A 125 9.89 -0.30 7.63
N ALA A 126 8.87 0.45 8.04
CA ALA A 126 7.50 -0.06 8.09
C ALA A 126 6.92 -0.01 6.67
N MET A 127 6.42 -1.15 6.19
CA MET A 127 5.72 -1.22 4.90
C MET A 127 4.31 -0.65 5.08
N ILE A 128 4.24 0.68 5.16
CA ILE A 128 3.01 1.42 5.25
C ILE A 128 2.65 1.80 3.82
N SER A 129 1.86 0.93 3.19
CA SER A 129 1.28 1.19 1.89
C SER A 129 0.49 2.51 1.95
N ALA A 130 0.55 3.32 0.90
CA ALA A 130 -0.29 4.53 0.76
C ALA A 130 -1.80 4.19 0.76
N ASP A 131 -2.10 2.91 0.75
CA ASP A 131 -3.37 2.22 0.60
C ASP A 131 -3.82 1.47 1.87
N GLY A 132 -3.25 1.78 3.04
CA GLY A 132 -3.80 1.36 4.34
C GLY A 132 -3.40 -0.08 4.72
N GLY A 133 -2.85 -0.23 5.92
CA GLY A 133 -2.27 -1.49 6.39
C GLY A 133 -3.27 -2.47 6.98
N GLU A 134 -4.20 -3.00 6.19
CA GLU A 134 -4.82 -4.29 6.54
C GLU A 134 -3.98 -5.43 5.97
N ASP A 135 -3.99 -6.58 6.66
CA ASP A 135 -3.33 -7.80 6.20
C ASP A 135 -3.78 -8.13 4.77
N MET A 136 -2.91 -7.85 3.80
CA MET A 136 -3.15 -8.18 2.40
C MET A 136 -3.16 -9.69 2.22
N THR A 137 -4.34 -10.28 2.27
CA THR A 137 -4.51 -11.71 2.03
C THR A 137 -4.54 -11.95 0.53
N VAL A 138 -3.78 -12.95 0.05
CA VAL A 138 -3.87 -13.36 -1.36
C VAL A 138 -5.24 -13.98 -1.59
N VAL A 139 -5.98 -13.43 -2.55
CA VAL A 139 -7.28 -13.97 -2.95
C VAL A 139 -7.08 -15.00 -4.04
N ASN A 140 -7.60 -16.20 -3.84
CA ASN A 140 -7.63 -17.22 -4.88
C ASN A 140 -8.56 -16.78 -6.00
N TYR A 141 -8.16 -17.03 -7.23
CA TYR A 141 -8.99 -16.75 -8.39
C TYR A 141 -8.86 -17.86 -9.44
N LEU A 142 -9.91 -17.99 -10.26
CA LEU A 142 -9.94 -18.92 -11.38
C LEU A 142 -10.19 -18.14 -12.68
N LEU A 143 -9.34 -18.33 -13.69
CA LEU A 143 -9.62 -17.80 -15.02
C LEU A 143 -10.82 -18.54 -15.62
N VAL A 144 -11.76 -17.79 -16.19
CA VAL A 144 -13.00 -18.33 -16.79
C VAL A 144 -13.17 -17.84 -18.22
N ASP A 145 -13.81 -18.65 -19.07
CA ASP A 145 -14.07 -18.30 -20.47
C ASP A 145 -15.44 -17.59 -20.59
N LEU A 146 -15.51 -16.38 -20.03
CA LEU A 146 -16.70 -15.54 -20.08
C LEU A 146 -16.42 -14.26 -20.85
N VAL A 147 -17.33 -13.91 -21.75
CA VAL A 147 -17.14 -12.82 -22.71
C VAL A 147 -17.83 -11.54 -22.20
N ALA A 148 -17.08 -10.44 -22.19
CA ALA A 148 -17.62 -9.11 -21.92
C ALA A 148 -18.65 -8.65 -22.98
N LYS A 149 -19.63 -7.87 -22.53
CA LYS A 149 -20.75 -7.41 -23.39
C LYS A 149 -20.32 -6.31 -24.36
N ASP A 150 -19.60 -5.30 -23.87
CA ASP A 150 -18.98 -4.24 -24.67
C ASP A 150 -17.47 -4.25 -24.44
N ARG A 151 -16.68 -4.32 -25.51
CA ARG A 151 -15.21 -4.38 -25.44
C ARG A 151 -14.53 -3.21 -26.16
N LEU A 152 -15.31 -2.21 -26.62
CA LEU A 152 -14.78 -1.05 -27.31
C LEU A 152 -13.98 -0.15 -26.35
N SER A 153 -14.48 0.00 -25.14
CA SER A 153 -13.86 0.80 -24.07
C SER A 153 -13.04 -0.07 -23.10
N ALA A 154 -11.98 0.52 -22.57
CA ALA A 154 -11.24 -0.08 -21.46
C ALA A 154 -12.04 0.11 -20.17
N GLY A 155 -11.98 -0.87 -19.27
CA GLY A 155 -12.75 -0.84 -18.04
C GLY A 155 -12.90 -2.21 -17.40
N ILE A 156 -13.79 -2.29 -16.41
CA ILE A 156 -14.17 -3.53 -15.76
C ILE A 156 -15.68 -3.75 -15.83
N GLU A 157 -16.08 -5.02 -15.87
CA GLU A 157 -17.47 -5.46 -15.66
C GLU A 157 -17.48 -6.41 -14.45
N ILE A 158 -18.47 -6.27 -13.57
CA ILE A 158 -18.61 -7.09 -12.36
C ILE A 158 -19.98 -7.75 -12.38
N GLY A 159 -20.03 -9.03 -12.02
CA GLY A 159 -21.26 -9.79 -12.08
C GLY A 159 -21.08 -11.23 -11.65
N LEU A 160 -21.90 -12.10 -12.22
CA LEU A 160 -21.90 -13.53 -11.96
C LEU A 160 -22.04 -14.33 -13.24
N GLU A 161 -21.73 -15.62 -13.16
CA GLU A 161 -22.03 -16.56 -14.22
C GLU A 161 -23.42 -17.17 -14.01
N LYS A 162 -24.29 -17.06 -15.01
CA LYS A 162 -25.59 -17.73 -15.06
C LYS A 162 -25.72 -18.47 -16.37
N GLU A 163 -25.94 -19.79 -16.28
CA GLU A 163 -26.14 -20.66 -17.46
C GLU A 163 -25.01 -20.55 -18.50
N GLY A 164 -23.75 -20.47 -18.04
CA GLY A 164 -22.58 -20.35 -18.92
C GLY A 164 -22.38 -18.95 -19.53
N LYS A 165 -23.06 -17.93 -19.02
CA LYS A 165 -22.98 -16.55 -19.52
C LYS A 165 -22.71 -15.57 -18.39
N PHE A 166 -21.96 -14.53 -18.70
CA PHE A 166 -21.77 -13.40 -17.80
C PHE A 166 -23.05 -12.56 -17.71
N VAL A 167 -23.46 -12.26 -16.49
CA VAL A 167 -24.55 -11.34 -16.18
C VAL A 167 -23.98 -10.26 -15.26
N GLU A 168 -23.92 -9.03 -15.76
CA GLU A 168 -23.50 -7.86 -14.98
C GLU A 168 -24.52 -7.57 -13.88
N THR A 169 -24.04 -7.49 -12.63
CA THR A 169 -24.87 -7.22 -11.45
C THR A 169 -23.97 -6.84 -10.27
N PRO A 170 -24.39 -5.91 -9.41
CA PRO A 170 -23.71 -5.63 -8.15
C PRO A 170 -23.95 -6.72 -7.08
N LEU A 171 -24.93 -7.62 -7.27
CA LEU A 171 -25.20 -8.76 -6.39
C LEU A 171 -24.64 -10.03 -7.05
N THR A 172 -23.51 -10.54 -6.55
CA THR A 172 -22.61 -11.40 -7.35
C THR A 172 -22.58 -12.88 -6.97
N GLY A 173 -23.29 -13.31 -5.93
CA GLY A 173 -23.16 -14.66 -5.39
C GLY A 173 -21.86 -14.85 -4.63
N ILE A 174 -21.66 -16.09 -4.19
CA ILE A 174 -20.48 -16.56 -3.43
C ILE A 174 -19.16 -16.38 -4.21
N GLU A 175 -19.22 -16.39 -5.55
CA GLU A 175 -18.04 -16.34 -6.40
C GLU A 175 -18.19 -15.29 -7.53
N PRO A 176 -17.90 -14.01 -7.24
CA PRO A 176 -18.04 -12.93 -8.20
C PRO A 176 -17.15 -13.15 -9.43
N VAL A 177 -17.66 -12.77 -10.59
CA VAL A 177 -16.90 -12.71 -11.84
C VAL A 177 -16.54 -11.27 -12.15
N VAL A 178 -15.26 -11.05 -12.42
CA VAL A 178 -14.72 -9.76 -12.88
C VAL A 178 -14.15 -9.94 -14.28
N ILE A 179 -14.52 -9.05 -15.19
CA ILE A 179 -13.95 -8.99 -16.54
C ILE A 179 -13.18 -7.68 -16.70
N ILE A 180 -11.87 -7.75 -16.96
CA ILE A 180 -11.04 -6.58 -17.29
C ILE A 180 -10.93 -6.49 -18.80
N LYS A 181 -11.13 -5.29 -19.33
CA LYS A 181 -11.15 -4.98 -20.77
C LYS A 181 -10.10 -3.94 -21.07
N ALA A 182 -9.30 -4.18 -22.10
CA ALA A 182 -8.27 -3.24 -22.55
C ALA A 182 -8.81 -2.20 -23.56
N GLY A 183 -10.08 -2.33 -23.97
CA GLY A 183 -10.66 -1.56 -25.06
C GLY A 183 -10.12 -1.93 -26.44
N SER A 184 -10.49 -1.15 -27.45
CA SER A 184 -10.01 -1.32 -28.83
C SER A 184 -8.49 -1.16 -28.91
N LYS A 185 -7.83 -2.12 -29.55
CA LYS A 185 -6.40 -2.07 -29.90
C LYS A 185 -6.20 -2.15 -31.41
N PRO A 186 -5.24 -1.40 -31.97
CA PRO A 186 -5.10 -1.25 -33.42
C PRO A 186 -4.62 -2.51 -34.14
N THR A 187 -3.99 -3.45 -33.41
CA THR A 187 -3.46 -4.70 -33.95
C THR A 187 -3.77 -5.86 -33.02
N GLY A 188 -3.56 -7.09 -33.50
CA GLY A 188 -3.41 -8.27 -32.64
C GLY A 188 -2.06 -8.28 -31.90
N GLY A 189 -1.86 -9.28 -31.05
CA GLY A 189 -0.62 -9.47 -30.28
C GLY A 189 -0.62 -8.89 -28.86
N TYR A 190 -1.68 -8.18 -28.48
CA TYR A 190 -1.87 -7.74 -27.10
C TYR A 190 -2.26 -8.92 -26.20
N GLN A 191 -1.66 -9.01 -25.02
CA GLN A 191 -1.92 -10.08 -24.05
C GLN A 191 -2.26 -9.48 -22.69
N LEU A 192 -3.44 -9.80 -22.17
CA LEU A 192 -3.88 -9.40 -20.85
C LEU A 192 -3.68 -10.56 -19.87
N SER A 193 -3.19 -10.26 -18.66
CA SER A 193 -2.91 -11.26 -17.64
C SER A 193 -3.13 -10.69 -16.23
N ILE A 194 -3.58 -11.53 -15.30
CA ILE A 194 -3.63 -11.20 -13.87
C ILE A 194 -2.29 -11.57 -13.25
N GLN A 195 -1.68 -10.64 -12.53
CA GLN A 195 -0.42 -10.86 -11.82
C GLN A 195 -0.68 -11.30 -10.38
N ASN A 196 -1.57 -10.61 -9.68
CA ASN A 196 -2.03 -10.98 -8.36
C ASN A 196 -3.40 -10.37 -8.04
N VAL A 197 -4.06 -10.94 -7.04
CA VAL A 197 -5.25 -10.40 -6.41
C VAL A 197 -5.04 -10.43 -4.91
N LYS A 198 -5.28 -9.31 -4.24
CA LYS A 198 -5.12 -9.15 -2.79
C LYS A 198 -6.39 -8.56 -2.18
N LEU A 199 -6.70 -8.95 -0.96
CA LEU A 199 -7.78 -8.39 -0.16
C LEU A 199 -7.19 -7.69 1.06
N SER A 200 -7.60 -6.45 1.24
CA SER A 200 -7.38 -5.62 2.42
C SER A 200 -8.78 -5.25 2.90
N GLY A 201 -9.26 -5.85 4.01
CA GLY A 201 -10.57 -5.50 4.55
C GLY A 201 -11.72 -5.82 3.59
N ASP A 202 -12.38 -4.79 3.10
CA ASP A 202 -13.41 -4.86 2.04
C ASP A 202 -12.88 -4.46 0.65
N GLN A 203 -11.60 -4.10 0.54
CA GLN A 203 -10.97 -3.66 -0.70
C GLN A 203 -10.17 -4.79 -1.36
N ILE A 204 -10.62 -5.17 -2.56
CA ILE A 204 -9.92 -6.11 -3.44
C ILE A 204 -9.04 -5.33 -4.41
N GLN A 205 -7.74 -5.55 -4.34
CA GLN A 205 -6.78 -5.00 -5.28
C GLN A 205 -6.37 -6.05 -6.31
N VAL A 206 -6.51 -5.73 -7.60
CA VAL A 206 -6.11 -6.59 -8.71
C VAL A 206 -4.97 -5.91 -9.46
N GLN A 207 -3.81 -6.56 -9.51
CA GLN A 207 -2.74 -6.16 -10.42
C GLN A 207 -2.87 -6.94 -11.72
N ALA A 208 -3.14 -6.24 -12.81
CA ALA A 208 -3.20 -6.78 -14.16
C ALA A 208 -2.08 -6.21 -15.03
N LYS A 209 -1.72 -6.93 -16.07
CA LYS A 209 -0.74 -6.50 -17.07
C LYS A 209 -1.28 -6.68 -18.47
N LEU A 210 -1.25 -5.62 -19.26
CA LEU A 210 -1.48 -5.61 -20.69
C LEU A 210 -0.13 -5.50 -21.41
N LYS A 211 0.37 -6.63 -21.90
CA LYS A 211 1.57 -6.66 -22.73
C LYS A 211 1.21 -6.27 -24.16
N SER A 212 1.82 -5.21 -24.65
CA SER A 212 1.75 -4.80 -26.06
C SER A 212 2.67 -5.66 -26.91
N PRO A 213 2.36 -5.89 -28.19
CA PRO A 213 3.30 -6.52 -29.10
C PRO A 213 4.58 -5.67 -29.22
N GLY A 214 5.72 -6.32 -29.30
CA GLY A 214 7.01 -5.66 -29.52
C GLY A 214 7.08 -5.03 -30.91
N LYS A 215 7.98 -4.05 -31.07
CA LYS A 215 8.13 -3.31 -32.35
C LYS A 215 8.43 -4.19 -33.56
N ASN A 216 9.05 -5.35 -33.32
CA ASN A 216 9.45 -6.30 -34.36
C ASN A 216 8.54 -7.54 -34.41
N ASP A 217 7.46 -7.58 -33.62
CA ASP A 217 6.57 -8.74 -33.59
C ASP A 217 5.68 -8.75 -34.84
N TYR A 218 5.51 -9.94 -35.43
CA TYR A 218 4.52 -10.15 -36.47
C TYR A 218 3.13 -10.13 -35.84
N VAL A 219 2.34 -9.10 -36.14
CA VAL A 219 0.99 -8.91 -35.61
C VAL A 219 -0.08 -8.91 -36.70
N THR A 220 -1.30 -9.30 -36.31
CA THR A 220 -2.47 -9.17 -37.19
C THR A 220 -2.88 -7.71 -37.31
N GLN A 221 -3.10 -7.23 -38.55
CA GLN A 221 -3.56 -5.87 -38.85
C GLN A 221 -5.09 -5.80 -38.81
N ALA A 222 -5.65 -5.87 -37.60
CA ALA A 222 -7.08 -5.73 -37.36
C ALA A 222 -7.30 -5.19 -35.95
N PHE A 223 -8.40 -4.44 -35.77
CA PHE A 223 -8.82 -4.04 -34.43
C PHE A 223 -9.11 -5.26 -33.58
N THR A 224 -8.48 -5.33 -32.41
CA THR A 224 -8.73 -6.39 -31.43
C THR A 224 -9.25 -5.80 -30.13
N TYR A 225 -9.86 -6.66 -29.32
CA TYR A 225 -10.52 -6.25 -28.08
C TYR A 225 -10.08 -7.18 -26.94
N PRO A 226 -8.85 -7.03 -26.42
CA PRO A 226 -8.34 -7.91 -25.38
C PRO A 226 -9.14 -7.78 -24.09
N PHE A 227 -9.47 -8.90 -23.48
CA PHE A 227 -10.13 -8.98 -22.18
C PHE A 227 -9.67 -10.23 -21.43
N ILE A 228 -9.88 -10.26 -20.13
CA ILE A 228 -9.66 -11.42 -19.27
C ILE A 228 -10.79 -11.47 -18.25
N ALA A 229 -11.38 -12.65 -18.08
CA ALA A 229 -12.40 -12.90 -17.08
C ALA A 229 -11.84 -13.85 -16.02
N PHE A 230 -12.10 -13.52 -14.76
CA PHE A 230 -11.70 -14.35 -13.63
C PHE A 230 -12.75 -14.30 -12.54
N ARG A 231 -12.85 -15.41 -11.82
CA ARG A 231 -13.74 -15.60 -10.69
C ARG A 231 -12.95 -15.45 -9.40
N LEU A 232 -13.45 -14.64 -8.48
CA LEU A 232 -12.90 -14.50 -7.13
C LEU A 232 -13.44 -15.64 -6.27
N LEU A 233 -12.56 -16.29 -5.52
CA LEU A 233 -12.89 -17.43 -4.68
C LEU A 233 -12.72 -17.07 -3.20
N ASP A 234 -13.38 -17.83 -2.34
CA ASP A 234 -13.22 -17.78 -0.88
C ASP A 234 -13.53 -16.41 -0.24
N LEU A 235 -14.36 -15.59 -0.88
CA LEU A 235 -14.85 -14.34 -0.29
C LEU A 235 -15.94 -14.62 0.75
N MET A 236 -15.94 -13.81 1.81
CA MET A 236 -17.00 -13.85 2.81
C MET A 236 -18.19 -13.00 2.34
N VAL A 237 -19.38 -13.27 2.87
CA VAL A 237 -20.57 -12.43 2.61
C VAL A 237 -20.29 -10.99 3.06
N GLY A 238 -20.52 -10.03 2.19
CA GLY A 238 -20.17 -8.63 2.44
C GLY A 238 -20.17 -7.74 1.21
N GLU A 239 -20.09 -6.43 1.46
CA GLU A 239 -19.83 -5.43 0.42
C GLU A 239 -18.32 -5.33 0.18
N TYR A 240 -17.92 -5.25 -1.08
CA TYR A 240 -16.53 -5.13 -1.49
C TYR A 240 -16.35 -3.97 -2.48
N ARG A 241 -15.21 -3.28 -2.35
CA ARG A 241 -14.68 -2.33 -3.34
C ARG A 241 -13.57 -3.04 -4.10
N ILE A 242 -13.61 -3.00 -5.43
CA ILE A 242 -12.52 -3.55 -6.26
C ILE A 242 -11.76 -2.42 -6.93
N LEU A 243 -10.44 -2.48 -6.86
CA LEU A 243 -9.51 -1.58 -7.53
C LEU A 243 -8.60 -2.40 -8.44
N VAL A 244 -8.70 -2.16 -9.74
CA VAL A 244 -7.88 -2.82 -10.75
C VAL A 244 -6.83 -1.83 -11.26
N ASN A 245 -5.55 -2.15 -11.04
CA ASN A 245 -4.42 -1.47 -11.64
C ASN A 245 -3.91 -2.31 -12.81
N MET A 246 -4.02 -1.80 -14.03
CA MET A 246 -3.58 -2.46 -15.25
C MET A 246 -2.35 -1.76 -15.81
N ASP A 247 -1.18 -2.39 -15.67
CA ASP A 247 0.06 -1.91 -16.26
C ASP A 247 0.11 -2.22 -17.76
N VAL A 248 0.31 -1.19 -18.56
CA VAL A 248 0.58 -1.30 -20.00
C VAL A 248 2.09 -1.45 -20.17
N GLU A 249 2.50 -2.63 -20.63
CA GLU A 249 3.90 -2.96 -20.88
C GLU A 249 4.20 -2.88 -22.38
N VAL A 250 5.28 -2.18 -22.73
CA VAL A 250 5.86 -2.12 -24.08
C VAL A 250 7.35 -2.38 -23.96
N ASP A 251 7.87 -3.36 -24.71
CA ASP A 251 9.30 -3.72 -24.71
C ASP A 251 9.86 -3.94 -23.27
N SER A 252 9.12 -4.64 -22.41
CA SER A 252 9.45 -4.91 -20.99
C SER A 252 9.47 -3.70 -20.05
N SER A 253 9.00 -2.53 -20.51
CA SER A 253 8.88 -1.33 -19.69
C SER A 253 7.41 -0.99 -19.47
N ILE A 254 7.03 -0.67 -18.23
CA ILE A 254 5.70 -0.14 -17.92
C ILE A 254 5.66 1.31 -18.42
N VAL A 255 4.78 1.59 -19.38
CA VAL A 255 4.65 2.93 -19.99
C VAL A 255 3.46 3.71 -19.45
N LYS A 256 2.49 3.02 -18.86
CA LYS A 256 1.26 3.60 -18.31
C LYS A 256 0.62 2.58 -17.36
N THR A 257 -0.03 3.06 -16.30
CA THR A 257 -0.97 2.27 -15.51
C THR A 257 -2.37 2.84 -15.69
N GLU A 258 -3.33 1.99 -16.06
CA GLU A 258 -4.75 2.33 -16.14
C GLU A 258 -5.45 1.81 -14.89
N GLN A 259 -6.26 2.65 -14.26
CA GLN A 259 -6.95 2.30 -13.02
C GLN A 259 -8.45 2.26 -13.25
N PHE A 260 -9.08 1.19 -12.76
CA PHE A 260 -10.53 1.00 -12.79
C PHE A 260 -11.01 0.60 -11.41
N SER A 261 -12.22 1.02 -11.05
CA SER A 261 -12.82 0.64 -9.79
C SER A 261 -14.30 0.31 -9.92
N GLY A 262 -14.80 -0.44 -8.96
CA GLY A 262 -16.20 -0.79 -8.85
C GLY A 262 -16.54 -1.26 -7.45
N THR A 263 -17.83 -1.48 -7.20
CA THR A 263 -18.32 -2.05 -5.94
C THR A 263 -19.29 -3.17 -6.23
N PHE A 264 -19.33 -4.17 -5.36
CA PHE A 264 -20.27 -5.28 -5.44
C PHE A 264 -20.52 -5.88 -4.06
N TYR A 265 -21.52 -6.74 -3.98
CA TYR A 265 -21.93 -7.46 -2.80
C TYR A 265 -21.89 -8.97 -3.07
N VAL A 266 -21.30 -9.69 -2.12
CA VAL A 266 -21.31 -11.16 -2.04
C VAL A 266 -22.46 -11.54 -1.11
N ASP A 267 -23.46 -12.23 -1.64
CA ASP A 267 -24.65 -12.72 -0.91
C ASP A 267 -24.56 -14.19 -0.48
#